data_AF-X1E9F1-F1
#
_entry.id   AF-X1E9F1-F1
#
_cell.length_a   1.000
_cell.length_b   1.000
_cell.length_c   1.000
_cell.angle_alpha   90.00
_cell.angle_beta   90.00
_cell.angle_gamma   90.00
#
_symmetry.space_group_name_H-M   'P 1'
#
loop_
_entity.id
_entity.type
_entity.pdbx_description
1 polymer ?
#
loop_
_entity_poly.entity_id
_entity_poly.type
_entity_poly.pdbx_seq_one_letter_code
_entity_poly.pdbx_strand_id
1 'polypeptide(L)'
;TVTSGTVGEDVAVWQQYGLGGTNSIRGWELGSRTGKNQFINTIEYRYNILKPQVVELFGLTLDVGIQIAAFTDFGHAWNDPNEFKWDNFIKGYGIGVRLLVPFVDIARFDVGWGQPGMGIRLHLGSFEKSYRQRKRLR
;
A
#
# COMPACT_ATOMS: atom_id res chain seq x y z
N THR A 1 7.88 6.85 -12.78
CA THR A 1 8.51 8.09 -13.30
C THR A 1 9.91 8.16 -12.74
N VAL A 2 10.90 8.44 -13.59
CA VAL A 2 12.30 8.62 -13.16
C VAL A 2 12.59 10.12 -13.15
N THR A 3 13.19 10.61 -12.08
CA THR A 3 13.57 12.01 -11.87
C THR A 3 15.09 12.08 -11.71
N SER A 4 15.74 12.97 -12.45
CA SER A 4 17.16 13.33 -12.33
C SER A 4 17.35 14.57 -11.45
N GLY A 5 18.55 14.75 -10.91
CA GLY A 5 18.90 15.89 -10.03
C GLY A 5 19.24 15.46 -8.59
N THR A 6 19.78 16.41 -7.82
CA THR A 6 20.20 16.21 -6.43
C THR A 6 19.06 16.55 -5.47
N VAL A 7 18.83 15.69 -4.48
CA VAL A 7 17.83 15.96 -3.43
C VAL A 7 18.33 17.12 -2.56
N GLY A 8 17.48 18.12 -2.34
CA GLY A 8 17.80 19.35 -1.61
C GLY A 8 18.26 20.51 -2.49
N GLU A 9 18.63 20.25 -3.75
CA GLU A 9 19.01 21.27 -4.73
C GLU A 9 17.96 21.33 -5.86
N ASP A 10 17.88 20.27 -6.67
CA ASP A 10 16.96 20.19 -7.83
C ASP A 10 15.60 19.61 -7.45
N VAL A 11 15.58 18.71 -6.46
CA VAL A 11 14.38 18.03 -5.97
C VAL A 11 14.19 18.41 -4.52
N ALA A 12 13.07 19.05 -4.19
CA ALA A 12 12.83 19.44 -2.81
C ALA A 12 12.71 18.21 -1.90
N VAL A 13 13.20 18.31 -0.66
CA VAL A 13 13.25 17.17 0.29
C VAL A 13 11.86 16.56 0.52
N TRP A 14 10.80 17.39 0.52
CA TRP A 14 9.41 16.96 0.69
C TRP A 14 8.79 16.33 -0.56
N GLN A 15 9.47 16.39 -1.71
CA GLN A 15 9.03 15.75 -2.97
C GLN A 15 9.56 14.31 -3.13
N GLN A 16 10.24 13.80 -2.10
CA GLN A 16 10.78 12.45 -2.10
C GLN A 16 9.69 11.41 -1.80
N TYR A 17 9.78 10.27 -2.47
CA TYR A 17 8.88 9.16 -2.22
C TYR A 17 9.26 8.41 -0.94
N GLY A 18 8.35 8.34 0.02
CA GLY A 18 8.48 7.46 1.20
C GLY A 18 7.83 6.09 0.99
N LEU A 19 8.58 5.00 1.12
CA LEU A 19 8.08 3.63 1.13
C LEU A 19 7.79 3.13 2.54
N GLY A 20 6.86 2.18 2.61
CA GLY A 20 6.30 1.61 3.83
C GLY A 20 4.94 2.21 4.22
N GLY A 21 4.17 1.45 5.01
CA GLY A 21 2.79 1.76 5.38
C GLY A 21 1.73 1.14 4.45
N THR A 22 0.46 1.44 4.73
CA THR A 22 -0.71 0.75 4.13
C THR A 22 -0.81 0.82 2.60
N ASN A 23 -0.29 1.90 1.99
CA ASN A 23 -0.46 2.17 0.56
C ASN A 23 0.83 2.00 -0.26
N SER A 24 1.88 1.41 0.32
CA SER A 24 3.13 1.10 -0.39
C SER A 24 3.60 -0.31 -0.05
N ILE A 25 4.34 -0.50 1.04
CA ILE A 25 4.85 -1.80 1.51
C ILE A 25 4.33 -2.05 2.91
N ARG A 26 3.28 -2.87 3.00
CA ARG A 26 2.65 -3.26 4.27
C ARG A 26 3.62 -4.11 5.09
N GLY A 27 3.54 -3.99 6.42
CA GLY A 27 4.51 -4.58 7.35
C GLY A 27 5.72 -3.68 7.66
N TRP A 28 5.87 -2.55 6.96
CA TRP A 28 6.92 -1.55 7.21
C TRP A 28 6.32 -0.23 7.72
N GLU A 29 7.11 0.57 8.44
CA GLU A 29 6.72 1.92 8.85
C GLU A 29 6.56 2.87 7.67
N LEU A 30 5.65 3.83 7.79
CA LEU A 30 5.54 4.88 6.79
C LEU A 30 6.87 5.65 6.68
N GLY A 31 7.47 5.67 5.49
CA GLY A 31 8.72 6.38 5.25
C GLY A 31 9.97 5.64 5.71
N SER A 32 9.91 4.34 6.03
CA SER A 32 11.10 3.53 6.36
C SER A 32 12.19 3.56 5.29
N ARG A 33 11.83 3.82 4.04
CA ARG A 33 12.78 4.12 2.96
C ARG A 33 12.32 5.36 2.23
N THR A 34 13.23 6.24 1.87
CA THR A 34 12.94 7.44 1.08
C THR A 34 13.83 7.48 -0.16
N GLY A 35 13.35 8.09 -1.23
CA GLY A 35 14.17 8.34 -2.41
C GLY A 35 13.47 9.17 -3.48
N LYS A 36 14.27 9.80 -4.35
CA LYS A 36 13.77 10.61 -5.48
C LYS A 36 13.06 9.75 -6.54
N ASN A 37 13.42 8.48 -6.61
CA ASN A 37 12.81 7.48 -7.46
C ASN A 37 12.25 6.32 -6.63
N GLN A 38 11.15 5.73 -7.08
CA GLN A 38 10.54 4.56 -6.44
C GLN A 38 10.15 3.50 -7.46
N PHE A 39 10.28 2.26 -7.03
CA PHE A 39 9.72 1.08 -7.68
C PHE A 39 8.96 0.29 -6.62
N ILE A 40 7.68 0.04 -6.87
CA ILE A 40 6.82 -0.70 -5.95
C ILE A 40 5.97 -1.64 -6.77
N ASN A 41 5.92 -2.88 -6.33
CA ASN A 41 5.00 -3.88 -6.86
C ASN A 41 4.22 -4.50 -5.72
N THR A 42 3.04 -4.98 -6.08
CA THR A 42 2.12 -5.64 -5.16
C THR A 42 1.43 -6.74 -5.91
N ILE A 43 1.51 -7.94 -5.36
CA ILE A 43 0.75 -9.09 -5.79
C ILE A 43 -0.29 -9.35 -4.71
N GLU A 44 -1.55 -9.46 -5.09
CA GLU A 44 -2.65 -9.61 -4.15
C GLU A 44 -3.63 -10.65 -4.67
N TYR A 45 -3.81 -11.72 -3.90
CA TYR A 45 -4.76 -12.77 -4.17
C TYR A 45 -6.01 -12.52 -3.32
N ARG A 46 -7.15 -12.30 -3.97
CA ARG A 46 -8.43 -11.97 -3.30
C ARG A 46 -9.42 -13.11 -3.45
N TYR A 47 -10.08 -13.45 -2.34
CA TYR A 47 -11.15 -14.43 -2.32
C TYR A 47 -12.41 -13.82 -1.69
N ASN A 48 -13.51 -13.87 -2.42
CA ASN A 48 -14.80 -13.36 -1.96
C ASN A 48 -15.45 -14.40 -1.05
N ILE A 49 -15.51 -14.12 0.25
CA ILE A 49 -16.26 -14.95 1.20
C ILE A 49 -17.75 -14.67 1.01
N LEU A 50 -18.12 -13.39 1.04
CA LEU A 50 -19.47 -12.93 0.77
C LEU A 50 -19.42 -12.07 -0.49
N LYS A 51 -20.07 -12.55 -1.55
CA LYS A 51 -20.19 -11.78 -2.79
C LYS A 51 -20.90 -10.46 -2.49
N PRO A 52 -20.50 -9.36 -3.16
CA PRO A 52 -21.21 -8.09 -3.06
C PRO A 52 -22.69 -8.31 -3.35
N GLN A 53 -23.53 -7.98 -2.38
CA GLN A 53 -24.97 -8.07 -2.50
C GLN A 53 -25.58 -6.74 -2.08
N VAL A 54 -26.62 -6.37 -2.81
CA VAL A 54 -27.43 -5.19 -2.52
C VAL A 54 -28.47 -5.62 -1.49
N VAL A 55 -28.45 -5.02 -0.31
CA VAL A 55 -29.46 -5.25 0.73
C VAL A 55 -30.21 -3.96 0.99
N GLU A 56 -31.53 -4.06 1.09
CA GLU A 56 -32.37 -2.93 1.50
C GLU A 56 -32.55 -2.98 3.02
N LEU A 57 -32.03 -1.97 3.71
CA LEU A 57 -32.14 -1.86 5.16
C LEU A 57 -32.60 -0.45 5.52
N PHE A 58 -33.72 -0.34 6.24
CA PHE A 58 -34.33 0.94 6.62
C PHE A 58 -34.60 1.91 5.44
N GLY A 59 -34.97 1.37 4.27
CA GLY A 59 -35.22 2.17 3.05
C GLY A 59 -33.94 2.68 2.36
N LEU A 60 -32.76 2.21 2.80
CA LEU A 60 -31.48 2.48 2.17
C LEU A 60 -31.00 1.23 1.42
N THR A 61 -30.61 1.42 0.17
CA THR A 61 -29.94 0.41 -0.65
C THR A 61 -28.45 0.38 -0.28
N LEU A 62 -28.02 -0.69 0.39
CA LEU A 62 -26.65 -0.84 0.89
C LEU A 62 -25.93 -1.96 0.15
N ASP A 63 -24.75 -1.66 -0.37
CA ASP A 63 -23.85 -2.68 -0.91
C ASP A 63 -23.02 -3.27 0.22
N VAL A 64 -23.17 -4.57 0.47
CA VAL A 64 -22.42 -5.29 1.49
C VAL A 64 -21.66 -6.47 0.88
N GLY A 65 -20.43 -6.67 1.32
CA GLY A 65 -19.56 -7.73 0.81
C GLY A 65 -18.35 -7.93 1.70
N ILE A 66 -17.82 -9.15 1.72
CA ILE A 66 -16.66 -9.52 2.52
C ILE A 66 -15.68 -10.28 1.64
N GLN A 67 -14.45 -9.77 1.58
CA GLN A 67 -13.35 -10.42 0.88
C GLN A 67 -12.19 -10.60 1.84
N ILE A 68 -11.51 -11.72 1.70
CA ILE A 68 -10.19 -11.91 2.28
C ILE A 68 -9.15 -11.77 1.18
N ALA A 69 -7.94 -11.40 1.55
CA ALA A 69 -6.83 -11.45 0.62
C ALA A 69 -5.53 -11.77 1.31
N ALA A 70 -4.68 -12.46 0.56
CA ALA A 70 -3.27 -12.56 0.84
C ALA A 70 -2.54 -11.59 -0.08
N PHE A 71 -1.54 -10.89 0.45
CA PHE A 71 -0.74 -9.95 -0.32
C PHE A 71 0.75 -10.12 -0.08
N THR A 72 1.52 -9.76 -1.10
CA THR A 72 2.96 -9.55 -1.01
C THR A 72 3.32 -8.27 -1.74
N ASP A 73 4.05 -7.42 -1.04
CA ASP A 73 4.52 -6.12 -1.47
C ASP A 73 6.05 -6.15 -1.53
N PHE A 74 6.64 -5.62 -2.58
CA PHE A 74 8.08 -5.45 -2.66
C PHE A 74 8.42 -4.19 -3.43
N GLY A 75 9.52 -3.56 -3.04
CA GLY A 75 9.92 -2.32 -3.69
C GLY A 75 11.23 -1.77 -3.18
N HIS A 76 11.64 -0.70 -3.83
CA HIS A 76 12.90 -0.04 -3.61
C HIS A 76 12.74 1.45 -3.92
N ALA A 77 13.38 2.29 -3.11
CA ALA A 77 13.49 3.72 -3.34
C ALA A 77 14.98 4.07 -3.37
N TRP A 78 15.36 4.89 -4.34
CA TRP A 78 16.74 5.26 -4.58
C TRP A 78 16.87 6.72 -4.92
N ASN A 79 18.02 7.28 -4.59
CA ASN A 79 18.42 8.60 -5.05
C ASN A 79 19.32 8.46 -6.27
N ASP A 80 20.34 7.61 -6.24
CA ASP A 80 21.27 7.51 -7.37
C ASP A 80 21.09 6.24 -8.20
N PRO A 81 21.32 6.30 -9.53
CA PRO A 81 21.19 5.12 -10.39
C PRO A 81 22.05 3.93 -9.93
N ASN A 82 23.21 4.22 -9.31
CA ASN A 82 24.14 3.22 -8.79
C ASN A 82 23.65 2.52 -7.51
N GLU A 83 22.60 3.03 -6.87
CA GLU A 83 21.98 2.45 -5.67
C GLU A 83 20.93 1.38 -6.01
N PHE A 84 20.54 1.28 -7.30
CA PHE A 84 19.62 0.26 -7.80
C PHE A 84 20.27 -1.12 -7.78
N LYS A 85 20.39 -1.68 -6.58
CA LYS A 85 20.91 -3.03 -6.31
C LYS A 85 19.80 -3.89 -5.71
N TRP A 86 19.76 -5.15 -6.13
CA TRP A 86 18.75 -6.12 -5.68
C TRP A 86 18.73 -6.32 -4.15
N ASP A 87 19.87 -6.13 -3.48
CA ASP A 87 19.99 -6.31 -2.02
C ASP A 87 19.28 -5.22 -1.21
N ASN A 88 19.00 -4.06 -1.81
CA ASN A 88 18.33 -2.95 -1.13
C ASN A 88 16.79 -3.00 -1.26
N PHE A 89 16.24 -4.07 -1.82
CA PHE A 89 14.81 -4.26 -1.95
C PHE A 89 14.19 -4.62 -0.60
N ILE A 90 13.16 -3.88 -0.23
CA ILE A 90 12.33 -4.21 0.94
C ILE A 90 11.12 -5.01 0.49
N LYS A 91 10.75 -5.99 1.30
CA LYS A 91 9.66 -6.92 1.04
C LYS A 91 8.75 -6.96 2.26
N GLY A 92 7.46 -7.09 2.03
CA GLY A 92 6.44 -7.25 3.06
C GLY A 92 5.35 -8.18 2.54
N TYR A 93 4.78 -8.99 3.41
CA TYR A 93 3.70 -9.90 3.05
C TYR A 93 2.68 -9.93 4.16
N GLY A 94 1.48 -10.40 3.86
CA GLY A 94 0.44 -10.46 4.86
C GLY A 94 -0.91 -10.89 4.36
N ILE A 95 -1.88 -10.76 5.24
CA ILE A 95 -3.28 -11.08 4.97
C ILE A 95 -4.14 -9.89 5.36
N GLY A 96 -5.28 -9.74 4.71
CA GLY A 96 -6.20 -8.67 5.04
C GLY A 96 -7.64 -9.00 4.70
N VAL A 97 -8.54 -8.31 5.38
CA VAL A 97 -9.98 -8.39 5.17
C VAL A 97 -10.42 -7.07 4.53
N ARG A 98 -11.28 -7.19 3.52
CA ARG A 98 -11.91 -6.08 2.82
C ARG A 98 -13.39 -6.18 3.07
N LEU A 99 -13.92 -5.16 3.71
CA LEU A 99 -15.35 -4.99 3.93
C LEU A 99 -15.82 -3.97 2.91
N LEU A 100 -16.77 -4.38 2.08
CA LEU A 100 -17.49 -3.46 1.22
C LEU A 100 -18.45 -2.69 2.13
N VAL A 101 -18.14 -1.42 2.36
CA VAL A 101 -18.91 -0.57 3.27
C VAL A 101 -19.73 0.38 2.41
N PRO A 102 -21.05 0.46 2.62
CA PRO A 102 -21.88 1.39 1.88
C PRO A 102 -21.34 2.82 2.05
N PHE A 103 -21.42 3.62 0.99
CA PHE A 103 -20.94 5.02 0.91
C PHE A 103 -19.41 5.23 0.88
N VAL A 104 -18.58 4.27 1.35
CA VAL A 104 -17.11 4.42 1.49
C VAL A 104 -16.32 3.51 0.54
N ASP A 105 -17.02 2.74 -0.30
CA ASP A 105 -16.49 1.78 -1.28
C ASP A 105 -15.90 0.54 -0.59
N ILE A 106 -14.66 0.62 -0.07
CA ILE A 106 -13.99 -0.54 0.57
C ILE A 106 -13.21 -0.10 1.81
N ALA A 107 -13.52 -0.69 2.96
CA ALA A 107 -12.68 -0.65 4.16
C ALA A 107 -11.71 -1.84 4.17
N ARG A 108 -10.42 -1.57 4.33
CA ARG A 108 -9.33 -2.54 4.33
C ARG A 108 -8.68 -2.63 5.71
N PHE A 109 -8.64 -3.85 6.22
CA PHE A 109 -7.97 -4.24 7.45
C PHE A 109 -6.87 -5.22 7.06
N ASP A 110 -5.65 -4.72 6.91
CA ASP A 110 -4.50 -5.50 6.47
C ASP A 110 -3.57 -5.74 7.67
N VAL A 111 -3.03 -6.95 7.79
CA VAL A 111 -2.02 -7.35 8.77
C VAL A 111 -0.78 -7.77 8.00
N GLY A 112 0.34 -7.10 8.23
CA GLY A 112 1.57 -7.28 7.47
C GLY A 112 2.79 -7.61 8.33
N TRP A 113 3.70 -8.37 7.75
CA TRP A 113 5.02 -8.74 8.26
C TRP A 113 6.08 -8.44 7.21
N GLY A 114 7.32 -8.18 7.62
CA GLY A 114 8.45 -8.08 6.67
C GLY A 114 9.62 -7.21 7.09
N GLN A 115 9.43 -6.29 8.03
CA GLN A 115 10.53 -5.44 8.51
C GLN A 115 11.41 -6.22 9.50
N PRO A 116 12.73 -6.38 9.25
CA PRO A 116 13.63 -7.08 10.16
C PRO A 116 13.62 -6.42 11.55
N GLY A 117 13.44 -7.23 12.60
CA GLY A 117 13.39 -6.74 13.99
C GLY A 117 12.07 -6.09 14.40
N MET A 118 11.07 -6.00 13.51
CA MET A 118 9.73 -5.53 13.84
C MET A 118 8.69 -6.62 13.59
N GLY A 119 7.78 -6.77 14.57
CA GLY A 119 6.73 -7.78 14.53
C GLY A 119 5.56 -7.43 13.61
N ILE A 120 4.41 -8.01 13.92
CA ILE A 120 3.16 -7.84 13.18
C ILE A 120 2.74 -6.36 13.16
N ARG A 121 2.41 -5.80 12.00
CA ARG A 121 1.82 -4.46 11.89
C ARG A 121 0.40 -4.51 11.36
N LEU A 122 -0.48 -3.76 12.03
CA LEU A 122 -1.86 -3.55 11.61
C LEU A 122 -1.93 -2.30 10.71
N HIS A 123 -2.68 -2.43 9.62
CA HIS A 123 -2.86 -1.41 8.62
C HIS A 123 -4.35 -1.22 8.35
N LEU A 124 -4.82 0.00 8.52
CA LEU A 124 -6.18 0.41 8.17
C LEU A 124 -6.12 1.30 6.94
N GLY A 125 -7.02 1.06 5.99
CA GLY A 125 -7.13 1.87 4.79
C GLY A 125 -8.55 1.90 4.25
N SER A 126 -8.91 2.99 3.59
CA SER A 126 -10.10 3.08 2.75
C SER A 126 -9.70 3.06 1.27
N PHE A 127 -10.64 2.61 0.41
CA PHE A 127 -10.50 2.49 -1.04
C PHE A 127 -9.44 1.49 -1.49
N GLU A 128 -9.45 1.08 -2.76
CA GLU A 128 -8.44 0.17 -3.29
C GLU A 128 -7.01 0.71 -3.21
N LYS A 129 -6.04 -0.20 -3.01
CA LYS A 129 -4.61 0.16 -2.97
C LYS A 129 -4.14 0.80 -4.28
N SER A 130 -4.57 0.27 -5.42
CA SER A 130 -4.25 0.77 -6.77
C SER A 130 -4.64 2.25 -6.92
N TYR A 131 -5.83 2.61 -6.47
CA TYR A 131 -6.34 3.97 -6.47
C TYR A 131 -5.54 4.89 -5.54
N ARG A 132 -5.31 4.44 -4.29
CA ARG A 132 -4.55 5.22 -3.29
C ARG A 132 -3.10 5.42 -3.71
N GLN A 133 -2.46 4.43 -4.32
CA GLN A 133 -1.08 4.49 -4.78
C GLN A 133 -0.90 5.55 -5.88
N ARG A 134 -1.89 5.71 -6.79
CA ARG A 134 -1.89 6.78 -7.79
C ARG A 134 -2.05 8.17 -7.17
N LYS A 135 -2.80 8.30 -6.08
CA LYS A 135 -3.05 9.57 -5.37
C LYS A 135 -1.93 9.97 -4.40
N ARG A 136 -0.82 9.20 -4.33
CA ARG A 136 0.32 9.58 -3.49
C ARG A 136 0.98 10.82 -4.10
N LEU A 137 0.89 11.92 -3.36
CA LEU A 137 1.58 13.16 -3.69
C LEU A 137 3.10 12.91 -3.62
N ARG A 138 3.83 13.67 -4.44
CA ARG A 138 5.29 13.73 -4.43
C ARG A 138 5.75 14.45 -3.19
#